data_AF-A0A382TVL8-F1
#
_entry.id   AF-A0A382TVL8-F1
#
_cell.length_a   1.000
_cell.length_b   1.000
_cell.length_c   1.000
_cell.angle_alpha   90.00
_cell.angle_beta   90.00
_cell.angle_gamma   90.00
#
_symmetry.space_group_name_H-M   'P 1'
#
loop_
_entity.id
_entity.type
_entity.pdbx_description
1 polymer ?
#
loop_
_entity_poly.entity_id
_entity_poly.type
_entity_poly.pdbx_seq_one_letter_code
_entity_poly.pdbx_strand_id
1 'polypeptide(L)'
;MEQTIKTVYSDKQRLHALKAEISSGKARPTYEKPERADMVVKRIQQLAFGEIVEPEEYSIDLATKVHDAQYVEFLQSCWPQWEEKFGPDNDAMASVFCHPDLKRYRPQHI
;
A
#
# COMPACT_ATOMS: atom_id res chain seq x y z
N MET A 1 3.32 30.11 22.72
CA MET A 1 2.41 28.97 22.51
C MET A 1 3.30 27.76 22.34
N GLU A 2 3.21 26.80 23.25
CA GLU A 2 3.99 25.56 23.16
C GLU A 2 3.48 24.80 21.93
N GLN A 3 4.33 24.62 20.93
CA GLN A 3 3.95 24.01 19.66
C GLN A 3 3.89 22.50 19.87
N THR A 4 2.68 21.96 20.03
CA THR A 4 2.46 20.52 20.12
C THR A 4 2.66 19.88 18.76
N ILE A 5 3.31 18.71 18.73
CA ILE A 5 3.55 17.96 17.50
C ILE A 5 2.23 17.35 17.03
N LYS A 6 1.91 17.53 15.74
CA LYS A 6 0.71 16.98 15.11
C LYS A 6 1.04 15.64 14.43
N THR A 7 0.22 14.63 14.67
CA THR A 7 0.28 13.33 13.98
C THR A 7 -0.85 13.25 12.99
N VAL A 8 -0.56 12.85 11.74
CA VAL A 8 -1.57 12.60 10.71
C VAL A 8 -1.69 11.09 10.53
N TYR A 9 -2.90 10.56 10.69
CA TYR A 9 -3.19 9.13 10.64
C TYR A 9 -4.57 8.94 10.01
N SER A 10 -4.74 7.88 9.22
CA SER A 10 -6.06 7.48 8.72
C SER A 10 -6.29 5.99 8.97
N ASP A 11 -7.49 5.64 9.42
CA ASP A 11 -7.91 4.24 9.58
C ASP A 11 -8.02 3.50 8.23
N LYS A 12 -8.12 4.21 7.10
CA LYS A 12 -8.15 3.62 5.75
C LYS A 12 -6.92 2.74 5.46
N GLN A 13 -5.77 3.01 6.08
CA GLN A 13 -4.56 2.20 5.87
C GLN A 13 -4.73 0.74 6.32
N ARG A 14 -5.67 0.45 7.23
CA ARG A 14 -6.01 -0.92 7.66
C ARG A 14 -6.58 -1.79 6.54
N LEU A 15 -7.11 -1.17 5.49
CA LEU A 15 -7.64 -1.89 4.32
C LEU A 15 -6.52 -2.62 3.55
N HIS A 16 -5.27 -2.21 3.73
CA HIS A 16 -4.12 -2.93 3.21
C HIS A 16 -3.68 -4.02 4.20
N ALA A 17 -4.22 -5.23 4.01
CA ALA A 17 -3.97 -6.38 4.88
C ALA A 17 -3.73 -7.65 4.05
N LEU A 18 -2.52 -7.80 3.50
CA LEU A 18 -2.16 -8.95 2.69
C LEU A 18 -2.14 -10.24 3.53
N LYS A 19 -2.56 -11.35 2.93
CA LYS A 19 -2.56 -12.68 3.54
C LYS A 19 -1.15 -13.24 3.63
N ALA A 20 -0.33 -13.06 2.59
CA ALA A 20 1.01 -13.62 2.54
C ALA A 20 2.02 -12.75 1.78
N GLU A 21 3.28 -12.91 2.15
CA GLU A 21 4.45 -12.41 1.42
C GLU A 21 5.43 -13.55 1.12
N ILE A 22 6.22 -13.40 0.05
CA ILE A 22 7.25 -14.38 -0.29
C ILE A 22 8.59 -13.96 0.34
N SER A 23 9.08 -14.78 1.26
CA SER A 23 10.37 -14.56 1.94
C SER A 23 11.21 -15.83 1.95
N SER A 24 12.42 -15.72 1.39
CA SER A 24 13.34 -16.84 1.15
C SER A 24 12.69 -18.01 0.39
N GLY A 25 11.93 -17.68 -0.66
CA GLY A 25 11.25 -18.64 -1.52
C GLY A 25 10.05 -19.34 -0.89
N LYS A 26 9.55 -18.87 0.25
CA LYS A 26 8.39 -19.45 0.94
C LYS A 26 7.34 -18.38 1.20
N ALA A 27 6.06 -18.76 1.05
CA ALA A 27 4.96 -17.94 1.53
C ALA A 27 4.97 -17.90 3.06
N ARG A 28 4.87 -16.69 3.61
CA ARG A 28 4.80 -16.42 5.05
C ARG A 28 3.68 -15.41 5.31
N PRO A 29 3.10 -15.37 6.52
CA PRO A 29 2.26 -14.25 6.91
C PRO A 29 3.02 -12.93 6.76
N THR A 30 2.33 -11.91 6.25
CA THR A 30 2.90 -10.58 5.99
C THR A 30 3.44 -9.94 7.27
N TYR A 31 4.70 -9.47 7.24
CA TYR A 31 5.30 -8.71 8.34
C TYR A 31 4.71 -7.29 8.46
N GLU A 32 4.42 -6.65 7.34
CA GLU A 32 3.75 -5.34 7.25
C GLU A 32 2.25 -5.53 7.46
N LYS A 33 1.78 -5.25 8.69
CA LYS A 33 0.41 -5.56 9.12
C LYS A 33 -0.21 -4.36 9.84
N PRO A 34 -1.54 -4.19 9.81
CA PRO A 34 -2.23 -3.04 10.39
C PRO A 34 -1.86 -2.77 11.87
N GLU A 35 -1.57 -3.82 12.65
CA GLU A 35 -1.20 -3.70 14.05
C GLU A 35 0.08 -2.90 14.28
N ARG A 36 0.94 -2.74 13.27
CA ARG A 36 2.12 -1.88 13.36
C ARG A 36 1.72 -0.43 13.58
N ALA A 37 0.73 0.07 12.85
CA ALA A 37 0.22 1.42 13.01
C ALA A 37 -0.48 1.58 14.37
N ASP A 38 -1.21 0.54 14.82
CA ASP A 38 -1.90 0.53 16.13
C ASP A 38 -0.95 0.70 17.29
N MET A 39 0.18 0.00 17.25
CA MET A 39 1.22 0.10 18.27
C MET A 39 1.77 1.52 18.36
N VAL A 40 1.98 2.19 17.21
CA VAL A 40 2.48 3.57 17.15
C VAL A 40 1.44 4.56 17.66
N VAL A 41 0.20 4.50 17.15
CA VAL A 41 -0.91 5.36 17.59
C VAL A 41 -1.14 5.23 19.09
N LYS A 42 -1.19 4.00 19.60
CA LYS A 42 -1.32 3.72 21.03
C LYS A 42 -0.19 4.37 21.83
N ARG A 43 1.05 4.29 21.35
CA ARG A 43 2.19 4.91 22.05
C ARG A 43 2.12 6.45 22.05
N ILE A 44 1.72 7.05 20.94
CA ILE A 44 1.53 8.50 20.81
C ILE A 44 0.48 8.99 21.81
N GLN A 45 -0.65 8.29 21.90
CA GLN A 45 -1.73 8.59 22.85
C GLN A 45 -1.26 8.43 24.30
N GLN A 46 -0.56 7.34 24.63
CA GLN A 46 -0.04 7.09 25.98
C GLN A 46 0.92 8.17 26.47
N LEU A 47 1.70 8.77 25.56
CA LEU A 47 2.66 9.82 25.88
C LEU A 47 2.06 11.23 25.81
N ALA A 48 0.80 11.37 25.40
CA ALA A 48 0.18 12.65 25.09
C ALA A 48 1.06 13.52 24.18
N PHE A 49 1.67 12.91 23.16
CA PHE A 49 2.69 13.54 22.31
C PHE A 49 2.14 14.66 21.41
N GLY A 50 0.82 14.78 21.33
CA GLY A 50 0.09 15.83 20.64
C GLY A 50 -1.20 15.29 20.01
N GLU A 51 -1.84 16.11 19.17
CA GLU A 51 -3.09 15.72 18.50
C GLU A 51 -2.84 14.71 17.37
N ILE A 52 -3.80 13.80 17.19
CA ILE A 52 -3.88 12.90 16.03
C ILE A 52 -5.05 13.38 15.18
N VAL A 53 -4.81 13.65 13.90
CA VAL A 53 -5.84 14.11 12.96
C VAL A 53 -5.91 13.21 11.74
N GLU A 54 -7.04 13.25 11.04
CA GLU A 54 -7.16 12.67 9.70
C GLU A 54 -6.39 13.50 8.66
N PRO A 55 -5.87 12.87 7.60
CA PRO A 55 -5.27 13.59 6.49
C PRO A 55 -6.31 14.39 5.70
N GLU A 56 -5.86 15.48 5.12
CA GLU A 56 -6.61 16.15 4.06
C GLU A 56 -6.67 15.26 2.82
N GLU A 57 -7.79 15.32 2.09
CA GLU A 57 -7.91 14.62 0.81
C GLU A 57 -7.26 15.44 -0.31
N TYR A 58 -6.42 14.78 -1.10
CA TYR A 58 -5.77 15.37 -2.26
C TYR A 58 -6.09 14.55 -3.51
N SER A 59 -6.12 15.22 -4.67
CA SER A 59 -6.29 14.53 -5.95
C SER A 59 -5.16 13.53 -6.19
N ILE A 60 -5.51 12.37 -6.74
CA ILE A 60 -4.56 11.35 -7.20
C ILE A 60 -3.59 11.91 -8.26
N ASP A 61 -3.95 12.99 -8.95
CA ASP A 61 -3.09 13.67 -9.92
C ASP A 61 -1.76 14.11 -9.31
N LEU A 62 -1.72 14.40 -7.99
CA LEU A 62 -0.47 14.72 -7.31
C LEU A 62 0.53 13.56 -7.32
N ALA A 63 0.07 12.31 -7.32
CA ALA A 63 0.96 11.15 -7.40
C ALA A 63 1.71 11.11 -8.74
N THR A 64 1.09 11.58 -9.83
CA THR A 64 1.69 11.58 -11.18
C THR A 64 2.81 12.61 -11.35
N LYS A 65 2.98 13.54 -10.38
CA LYS A 65 4.13 14.44 -10.36
C LYS A 65 5.44 13.73 -9.98
N VAL A 66 5.34 12.52 -9.41
CA VAL A 66 6.49 11.71 -8.98
C VAL A 66 6.51 10.35 -9.69
N HIS A 67 5.34 9.73 -9.89
CA HIS A 67 5.19 8.40 -10.48
C HIS A 67 4.73 8.46 -11.95
N ASP A 68 5.11 7.46 -12.74
CA ASP A 68 4.57 7.26 -14.10
C ASP A 68 3.04 7.13 -14.05
N ALA A 69 2.34 7.84 -14.93
CA ALA A 69 0.88 7.90 -14.91
C ALA A 69 0.22 6.53 -15.14
N GLN A 70 0.80 5.68 -16.01
CA GLN A 70 0.28 4.33 -16.27
C GLN A 70 0.52 3.41 -15.07
N TYR A 71 1.57 3.64 -14.27
CA TYR A 71 1.77 2.91 -13.03
C TYR A 71 0.72 3.26 -11.98
N VAL A 72 0.37 4.54 -11.85
CA VAL A 72 -0.71 4.97 -10.95
C VAL A 72 -2.05 4.37 -11.39
N GLU A 73 -2.37 4.43 -12.68
CA GLU A 73 -3.58 3.81 -13.24
C GLU A 73 -3.62 2.30 -12.98
N PHE A 74 -2.49 1.60 -13.21
CA PHE A 74 -2.37 0.17 -12.90
C PHE A 74 -2.67 -0.13 -11.44
N LEU A 75 -2.11 0.62 -10.48
CA LEU A 75 -2.39 0.39 -9.06
C LEU A 75 -3.87 0.61 -8.70
N GLN A 76 -4.58 1.49 -9.40
CA GLN A 76 -6.01 1.72 -9.19
C GLN A 76 -6.88 0.57 -9.71
N SER A 77 -6.45 -0.11 -10.79
CA SER A 77 -7.26 -1.12 -11.46
C SER A 77 -6.79 -2.56 -11.23
N CYS A 78 -5.62 -2.77 -10.61
CA CYS A 78 -4.99 -4.09 -10.55
C CYS A 78 -5.80 -5.10 -9.73
N TRP A 79 -6.33 -4.72 -8.57
CA TRP A 79 -7.07 -5.65 -7.74
C TRP A 79 -8.39 -6.12 -8.38
N PRO A 80 -9.26 -5.23 -8.90
CA PRO A 80 -10.47 -5.67 -9.61
C PRO A 80 -10.18 -6.60 -10.79
N GLN A 81 -9.16 -6.29 -11.61
CA GLN A 81 -8.76 -7.14 -12.74
C GLN A 81 -8.23 -8.50 -12.28
N TRP A 82 -7.45 -8.53 -11.21
CA TRP A 82 -6.95 -9.77 -10.63
C TRP A 82 -8.09 -10.64 -10.09
N GLU A 83 -8.99 -10.04 -9.32
CA GLU A 83 -10.14 -10.73 -8.71
C GLU A 83 -11.06 -11.33 -9.77
N GLU A 84 -11.34 -10.59 -10.85
CA GLU A 84 -12.12 -11.08 -11.99
C GLU A 84 -11.47 -12.31 -12.65
N LYS A 85 -10.14 -12.29 -12.81
CA LYS A 85 -9.42 -13.32 -13.58
C LYS A 85 -9.02 -14.54 -12.75
N PHE A 86 -8.66 -14.35 -11.48
CA PHE A 86 -8.06 -15.37 -10.62
C PHE A 86 -8.81 -15.60 -9.32
N GLY A 87 -9.80 -14.78 -8.99
CA GLY A 87 -10.56 -14.83 -7.75
C GLY A 87 -9.86 -14.13 -6.56
N PRO A 88 -10.57 -13.96 -5.44
CA PRO A 88 -10.11 -13.20 -4.27
C PRO A 88 -9.26 -14.02 -3.29
N ASP A 89 -9.07 -15.31 -3.54
CA ASP A 89 -8.47 -16.23 -2.57
C ASP A 89 -7.00 -15.94 -2.32
N ASN A 90 -6.29 -15.46 -3.34
CA ASN A 90 -4.86 -15.14 -3.28
C ASN A 90 -4.60 -13.66 -3.57
N ASP A 91 -3.60 -13.11 -2.89
CA ASP A 91 -3.11 -11.75 -3.13
C ASP A 91 -2.52 -11.63 -4.55
N ALA A 92 -2.70 -10.47 -5.18
CA ALA A 92 -2.13 -10.20 -6.49
C ALA A 92 -0.60 -10.15 -6.43
N MET A 93 0.06 -11.05 -7.16
CA MET A 93 1.51 -11.18 -7.16
C MET A 93 2.07 -11.36 -8.57
N ALA A 94 3.14 -10.62 -8.89
CA ALA A 94 3.86 -10.79 -10.15
C ALA A 94 4.57 -12.15 -10.19
N SER A 95 4.30 -12.93 -11.23
CA SER A 95 4.99 -14.20 -11.52
C SER A 95 6.01 -14.08 -12.65
N VAL A 96 5.93 -13.01 -13.44
CA VAL A 96 6.81 -12.73 -14.58
C VAL A 96 7.45 -11.36 -14.40
N PHE A 97 8.77 -11.32 -14.54
CA PHE A 97 9.57 -10.11 -14.43
C PHE A 97 10.33 -9.85 -15.73
N CYS A 98 10.51 -8.58 -16.09
CA CYS A 98 11.29 -8.21 -17.26
C CYS A 98 12.77 -8.51 -17.04
N HIS A 99 13.30 -9.54 -17.71
CA HIS A 99 14.74 -9.77 -17.77
C HIS A 99 15.41 -8.69 -18.66
N PRO A 100 16.61 -8.18 -18.32
CA PRO A 100 17.27 -7.13 -19.09
C PRO A 100 17.44 -7.44 -20.58
N ASP A 101 17.70 -8.71 -20.92
CA ASP A 101 17.90 -9.17 -22.29
C ASP A 101 16.59 -9.46 -23.05
N LEU A 102 15.45 -9.39 -22.37
CA LEU A 102 14.14 -9.55 -23.01
C LEU A 102 13.62 -8.20 -23.50
N LYS A 103 12.91 -8.24 -24.63
CA LYS A 103 12.23 -7.06 -25.16
C LYS A 103 11.27 -6.53 -24.09
N ARG A 104 11.44 -5.27 -23.72
CA ARG A 104 10.52 -4.60 -22.81
C ARG A 104 9.16 -4.49 -23.48
N TYR A 105 8.17 -5.12 -22.87
CA TYR A 105 6.77 -5.04 -23.24
C TYR A 105 6.01 -4.50 -22.05
N ARG A 106 5.12 -3.53 -22.28
CA ARG A 106 4.22 -3.00 -21.25
C ARG A 106 2.89 -3.74 -21.38
N PRO A 107 2.50 -4.59 -20.42
CA PRO A 107 1.19 -5.25 -20.43
C PRO A 107 0.06 -4.22 -20.39
N GLN A 108 -1.05 -4.51 -21.06
CA GLN A 108 -2.26 -3.67 -21.06
C GLN A 108 -3.30 -4.15 -20.04
N HIS A 109 -3.08 -5.32 -19.43
CA HIS A 109 -3.97 -5.97 -18.45
C HIS A 109 -3.15 -6.99 -17.63
N ILE A 110 -3.72 -7.45 -16.51
CA ILE A 110 -3.21 -8.57 -15.69
C ILE A 110 -3.53 -9.92 -16.35
#